data_AF-A0A839N5K4-F1
#
_entry.id   AF-A0A839N5K4-F1
#
_cell.length_a   1.000
_cell.length_b   1.000
_cell.length_c   1.000
_cell.angle_alpha   90.00
_cell.angle_beta   90.00
_cell.angle_gamma   90.00
#
_symmetry.space_group_name_H-M   'P 1'
#
loop_
_entity.id
_entity.type
_entity.pdbx_description
1 polymer ?
#
loop_
_entity_poly.entity_id
_entity_poly.type
_entity_poly.pdbx_seq_one_letter_code
_entity_poly.pdbx_strand_id
1 'polypeptide(L)'
;MAEEFHEDHGHSVAGWTTVAFLLVAAVCVGIGVAWGLHPLYYTGGALAVVGVVVGKILGKMGFGNHNRPSAPPLTPEEQAKLDAQRAS
;
A
#
# COMPACT_ATOMS: atom_id res chain seq x y z
N MET A 1 23.44 15.60 12.81
CA MET A 1 23.10 14.64 11.75
C MET A 1 21.59 14.53 11.78
N ALA A 2 20.89 15.10 10.79
CA ALA A 2 19.45 14.97 10.73
C ALA A 2 19.13 13.49 10.48
N GLU A 3 18.31 12.87 11.34
CA GLU A 3 17.80 11.53 11.14
C GLU A 3 16.94 11.57 9.86
N GLU A 4 17.44 11.06 8.74
CA GLU A 4 16.63 10.92 7.52
C GLU A 4 15.59 9.84 7.76
N PHE A 5 14.37 10.27 8.12
CA PHE A 5 13.17 9.44 8.15
C PHE A 5 12.88 8.93 6.73
N HIS A 6 13.49 7.82 6.36
CA HIS A 6 13.13 7.08 5.16
C HIS A 6 11.78 6.38 5.40
N GLU A 7 10.72 6.99 4.89
CA GLU A 7 9.41 6.36 4.77
C GLU A 7 9.52 5.20 3.76
N ASP A 8 9.88 4.01 4.23
CA ASP A 8 9.88 2.78 3.41
C ASP A 8 8.44 2.28 3.16
N HIS A 9 7.62 3.14 2.54
CA HIS A 9 6.19 2.94 2.34
C HIS A 9 5.85 2.16 1.06
N GLY A 10 6.84 1.94 0.18
CA GLY A 10 6.69 1.20 -1.07
C GLY A 10 7.19 -0.24 -1.03
N HIS A 11 7.87 -0.69 0.03
CA HIS A 11 8.58 -1.97 0.04
C HIS A 11 7.83 -3.14 0.71
N SER A 12 6.59 -2.94 1.17
CA SER A 12 5.83 -3.99 1.84
C SER A 12 5.46 -5.15 0.91
N VAL A 13 5.46 -6.38 1.46
CA VAL A 13 5.08 -7.59 0.73
C VAL A 13 3.64 -7.50 0.21
N ALA A 14 2.72 -6.90 0.99
CA ALA A 14 1.34 -6.66 0.57
C ALA A 14 1.27 -5.73 -0.66
N GLY A 15 2.09 -4.67 -0.68
CA GLY A 15 2.18 -3.73 -1.79
C GLY A 15 2.67 -4.41 -3.07
N TRP A 16 3.85 -5.03 -3.04
CA TRP A 16 4.42 -5.70 -4.20
C TRP A 16 3.57 -6.86 -4.72
N THR A 17 2.91 -7.61 -3.83
CA THR A 17 1.98 -8.68 -4.23
C THR A 17 0.83 -8.09 -5.05
N THR A 18 0.18 -7.05 -4.54
CA THR A 18 -0.94 -6.39 -5.24
C THR A 18 -0.50 -5.86 -6.60
N VAL A 19 0.65 -5.19 -6.67
CA VAL A 19 1.20 -4.64 -7.91
C VAL A 19 1.48 -5.75 -8.93
N ALA A 20 2.10 -6.85 -8.52
CA ALA A 20 2.39 -7.97 -9.43
C ALA A 20 1.11 -8.55 -10.04
N PHE A 21 0.07 -8.77 -9.23
CA PHE A 21 -1.22 -9.25 -9.73
C PHE A 21 -1.85 -8.27 -10.72
N LEU A 22 -1.83 -6.97 -10.43
CA LEU A 22 -2.41 -5.95 -11.30
C LEU A 22 -1.65 -5.81 -12.61
N LEU A 23 -0.32 -5.93 -12.60
CA LEU A 23 0.49 -5.91 -13.82
C LEU A 23 0.19 -7.11 -14.71
N VAL A 24 0.13 -8.32 -14.13
CA VAL A 24 -0.22 -9.54 -14.89
C VAL A 24 -1.65 -9.42 -15.45
N ALA A 25 -2.59 -8.95 -14.64
CA ALA A 25 -3.96 -8.72 -15.07
C ALA A 25 -4.04 -7.73 -16.23
N ALA A 26 -3.31 -6.61 -16.16
CA ALA A 26 -3.27 -5.61 -17.22
C ALA A 26 -2.71 -6.18 -18.53
N VAL A 27 -1.67 -7.02 -18.47
CA VAL A 27 -1.13 -7.71 -19.66
C VAL A 27 -2.17 -8.66 -20.24
N CYS A 28 -2.82 -9.50 -19.42
CA CYS A 28 -3.85 -10.42 -19.88
C CYS A 28 -5.04 -9.69 -20.53
N VAL A 29 -5.52 -8.61 -19.91
CA VAL A 29 -6.60 -7.77 -20.45
C VAL A 29 -6.16 -7.12 -21.76
N GLY A 30 -4.96 -6.53 -21.80
CA GLY A 30 -4.43 -5.88 -23.00
C GLY A 30 -4.33 -6.83 -24.19
N ILE A 31 -3.75 -8.02 -24.00
CA ILE A 31 -3.69 -9.09 -25.01
C ILE A 31 -5.11 -9.53 -25.38
N GLY A 32 -5.98 -9.72 -24.39
CA GLY A 32 -7.36 -10.14 -24.59
C GLY A 32 -8.13 -9.20 -25.50
N VAL A 33 -8.00 -7.88 -25.28
CA VAL A 33 -8.64 -6.86 -26.11
C VAL A 33 -7.98 -6.78 -27.49
N ALA A 34 -6.65 -6.77 -27.57
CA ALA A 34 -5.92 -6.59 -28.82
C ALA A 34 -6.21 -7.68 -29.86
N TRP A 35 -6.43 -8.93 -29.42
CA TRP A 35 -6.72 -10.07 -30.30
C TRP A 35 -8.17 -10.55 -30.24
N GLY A 36 -9.07 -9.86 -29.54
CA GLY A 36 -10.47 -10.25 -29.41
C GLY A 36 -10.69 -11.57 -28.63
N LEU A 37 -9.75 -11.94 -27.75
CA LEU A 37 -9.83 -13.14 -26.92
C LEU A 37 -10.68 -12.87 -25.68
N HIS A 38 -12.00 -12.96 -25.84
CA HIS A 38 -12.96 -12.75 -24.74
C HIS A 38 -12.63 -13.54 -23.46
N PRO A 39 -12.24 -14.83 -23.50
CA PRO A 39 -11.91 -15.55 -22.27
C PRO A 39 -10.72 -14.93 -21.53
N LEU A 40 -9.68 -14.49 -22.24
CA LEU A 40 -8.48 -13.91 -21.65
C LEU A 40 -8.75 -12.53 -21.05
N TYR A 41 -9.58 -11.72 -21.72
CA TYR A 41 -10.06 -10.44 -21.20
C TYR A 41 -10.78 -10.59 -19.86
N TYR A 42 -11.76 -11.50 -19.77
CA TYR A 42 -12.50 -11.71 -18.51
C TYR A 42 -11.61 -12.31 -17.42
N THR A 43 -10.72 -13.23 -17.77
CA THR A 43 -9.80 -13.86 -16.82
C THR A 43 -8.83 -12.83 -16.25
N GLY A 44 -8.28 -11.94 -17.08
CA GLY A 44 -7.43 -10.82 -16.64
C GLY A 44 -8.18 -9.86 -15.71
N GLY A 45 -9.44 -9.51 -16.04
CA GLY A 45 -10.29 -8.70 -15.17
C GLY A 45 -10.54 -9.35 -13.80
N ALA A 46 -10.85 -10.65 -13.79
CA ALA A 46 -11.02 -11.41 -12.54
C ALA A 46 -9.73 -11.45 -11.70
N LEU A 47 -8.57 -11.61 -12.36
CA LEU A 47 -7.27 -11.62 -11.70
C LEU A 47 -6.96 -10.28 -11.00
N ALA A 48 -7.35 -9.15 -11.60
CA ALA A 48 -7.19 -7.83 -10.97
C ALA A 48 -7.97 -7.75 -9.64
N VAL A 49 -9.21 -8.23 -9.63
CA VAL A 49 -10.04 -8.26 -8.41
C VAL A 49 -9.41 -9.15 -7.35
N VAL A 50 -8.92 -10.34 -7.73
CA VAL A 50 -8.20 -11.24 -6.82
C VAL A 50 -6.98 -10.56 -6.22
N GLY A 51 -6.17 -9.86 -7.03
CA GLY A 51 -5.00 -9.13 -6.59
C GLY A 51 -5.31 -8.11 -5.49
N VAL A 52 -6.38 -7.33 -5.65
CA VAL A 52 -6.84 -6.35 -4.65
C VAL A 52 -7.28 -7.04 -3.36
N VAL A 53 -8.04 -8.14 -3.47
CA VAL A 53 -8.50 -8.90 -2.30
C VAL A 53 -7.31 -9.48 -1.53
N VAL A 54 -6.37 -10.11 -2.22
CA VAL A 54 -5.13 -10.65 -1.63
C VAL A 54 -4.34 -9.54 -0.94
N GLY A 55 -4.16 -8.39 -1.60
CA GLY A 55 -3.48 -7.23 -1.02
C GLY A 55 -4.11 -6.76 0.29
N LYS A 56 -5.44 -6.66 0.34
CA LYS A 56 -6.17 -6.28 1.56
C LYS A 56 -6.00 -7.30 2.68
N ILE A 57 -6.03 -8.60 2.35
CA ILE A 57 -5.84 -9.67 3.34
C ILE A 57 -4.41 -9.63 3.87
N LEU A 58 -3.40 -9.54 3.00
CA LEU A 58 -1.99 -9.42 3.39
C LEU A 58 -1.74 -8.20 4.26
N GLY A 59 -2.33 -7.05 3.90
CA GLY A 59 -2.27 -5.83 4.71
C GLY A 59 -2.84 -6.04 6.12
N LYS A 60 -3.99 -6.71 6.24
CA LYS A 60 -4.60 -7.02 7.55
C LYS A 60 -3.80 -8.03 8.37
N MET A 61 -3.11 -8.96 7.72
CA MET A 61 -2.22 -9.92 8.39
C MET A 61 -0.88 -9.30 8.79
N GLY A 62 -0.66 -8.02 8.50
CA GLY A 62 0.52 -7.30 8.89
C GLY A 62 1.69 -7.38 7.93
N PHE A 63 1.47 -7.89 6.71
CA PHE A 63 2.43 -7.79 5.61
C PHE A 63 2.37 -6.44 4.88
N GLY A 64 1.49 -5.54 5.32
CA GLY A 64 1.44 -4.15 4.89
C GLY A 64 2.46 -3.28 5.63
N ASN A 65 2.60 -2.03 5.21
CA ASN A 65 3.50 -1.10 5.87
C ASN A 65 2.96 -0.71 7.26
N HIS A 66 3.73 -0.98 8.31
CA HIS A 66 3.40 -0.65 9.70
C HIS A 66 4.20 0.55 10.22
N ASN A 67 4.41 1.59 9.42
CA ASN A 67 4.88 2.85 9.99
C ASN A 67 3.68 3.63 10.53
N ARG A 68 3.22 3.25 11.72
CA ARG A 68 2.78 4.25 12.69
C ARG A 68 4.03 4.63 13.48
N PRO A 69 4.59 5.83 13.30
CA PRO A 69 5.41 6.41 14.36
C PRO A 69 4.45 6.61 15.55
N SER A 70 4.32 5.62 16.41
CA SER A 70 3.87 5.89 17.76
C SER A 70 5.03 6.56 18.46
N ALA A 71 5.18 7.87 18.25
CA ALA A 71 5.86 8.69 19.23
C ALA A 71 5.22 8.34 20.58
N PRO A 72 6.01 8.05 21.63
CA PRO A 72 5.44 7.85 22.96
C PRO A 72 4.45 8.97 23.27
N PRO A 73 3.31 8.68 23.95
CA PRO A 73 2.38 9.72 24.33
C PRO A 73 3.18 10.84 25.00
N LEU A 74 3.10 12.05 24.44
CA LEU A 74 3.82 13.19 25.00
C LEU A 74 3.40 13.32 26.47
N THR A 75 4.37 13.49 27.35
CA THR A 75 4.05 13.84 28.72
C THR A 75 3.26 15.16 28.73
N PRO A 76 2.45 15.43 29.78
CA PRO A 76 1.67 16.67 29.85
C PRO A 76 2.53 17.93 29.66
N GLU A 77 3.79 17.88 30.08
CA GLU A 77 4.75 18.98 29.94
C GLU A 77 5.18 19.18 28.48
N GLU A 78 5.46 18.12 27.74
CA GLU A 78 5.84 18.18 26.33
C GLU A 78 4.66 18.61 25.44
N GLN A 79 3.45 18.17 25.78
CA GLN A 79 2.22 18.61 25.13
C GLN A 79 2.01 20.13 25.32
N ALA A 80 2.18 20.63 26.54
CA ALA A 80 2.07 22.06 26.84
C ALA A 80 3.13 22.91 26.10
N LYS A 81 4.35 22.39 25.95
CA LYS A 81 5.41 23.04 25.16
C LYS A 81 5.08 23.10 23.67
N LEU A 82 4.51 22.03 23.12
CA LEU A 82 4.08 21.99 21.73
C LEU A 82 2.93 22.97 21.45
N ASP A 83 1.97 23.07 22.38
CA ASP A 83 0.84 24.00 22.26
C ASP A 83 1.31 25.45 22.34
N ALA A 84 2.25 25.76 23.24
CA ALA A 84 2.88 27.08 23.31
C ALA A 84 3.66 27.44 22.03
N GLN A 85 4.35 26.47 21.43
CA GLN A 85 5.12 26.66 20.20
C GLN A 85 4.24 26.79 18.94
N ARG A 86 3.00 26.29 18.97
CA ARG A 86 2.01 26.48 17.89
C ARG A 86 1.25 27.80 18.00
N ALA A 87 1.24 28.41 19.19
CA ALA A 87 0.57 29.67 19.46
C ALA A 87 1.44 30.92 19.20
N SER A 88 2.73 30.73 18.89
CA SER A 88 3.69 31.77 18.48
C SER A 88 3.80 31.87 16.97
#